data_AF-A0A7V3BL43-F1
#
_entry.id   AF-A0A7V3BL43-F1
#
_cell.length_a   1.000
_cell.length_b   1.000
_cell.length_c   1.000
_cell.angle_alpha   90.00
_cell.angle_beta   90.00
_cell.angle_gamma   90.00
#
_symmetry.space_group_name_H-M   'P 1'
#
loop_
_entity.id
_entity.type
_entity.pdbx_description
1 polymer ?
#
loop_
_entity_poly.entity_id
_entity_poly.type
_entity_poly.pdbx_seq_one_letter_code
_entity_poly.pdbx_strand_id
1 'polypeptide(L)'
;MLYTQHCAVCHGAEGQGRVRGNATALNNPDFLAWASDALLQATIARGRRGTEMPGWAREAGGPLDGDDMRALVAFLRSWQQDIPKPPAPPVGQGNAVRGRQLYEMACANCHGWEGRGELGKGPALNNPDFLAAADDTFLWATLACGRRETPMFPSLRGLGGVRQFTEAEINDLVAYLRSWQRPR
;
A
#
# COMPACT_ATOMS: atom_id res chain seq x y z
N MET A 1 -4.50 8.79 -23.80
CA MET A 1 -4.77 8.74 -22.33
C MET A 1 -3.55 8.12 -21.66
N LEU A 2 -2.82 8.88 -20.84
CA LEU A 2 -1.55 8.46 -20.21
C LEU A 2 -1.67 7.12 -19.46
N TYR A 3 -2.74 6.96 -18.67
CA TYR A 3 -2.98 5.73 -17.90
C TYR A 3 -3.08 4.49 -18.79
N THR A 4 -3.83 4.56 -19.89
CA THR A 4 -4.01 3.44 -20.83
C THR A 4 -2.68 3.03 -21.48
N GLN A 5 -1.81 4.00 -21.76
CA GLN A 5 -0.54 3.75 -22.44
C GLN A 5 0.51 3.13 -21.51
N HIS A 6 0.51 3.48 -20.23
CA HIS A 6 1.63 3.14 -19.32
C HIS A 6 1.24 2.24 -18.15
N CYS A 7 -0.01 2.30 -17.68
CA CYS A 7 -0.42 1.68 -16.41
C CYS A 7 -1.38 0.49 -16.61
N ALA A 8 -2.28 0.59 -17.58
CA ALA A 8 -3.36 -0.37 -17.77
C ALA A 8 -2.90 -1.79 -18.12
N VAL A 9 -1.70 -1.96 -18.71
CA VAL A 9 -1.14 -3.29 -19.01
C VAL A 9 -0.93 -4.14 -17.75
N CYS A 10 -0.67 -3.51 -16.60
CA CYS A 10 -0.48 -4.20 -15.33
C CYS A 10 -1.69 -4.03 -14.39
N HIS A 11 -2.23 -2.81 -14.30
CA HIS A 11 -3.32 -2.48 -13.37
C HIS A 11 -4.73 -2.66 -13.99
N GLY A 12 -4.80 -3.01 -15.27
CA GLY A 12 -6.01 -3.17 -16.07
C GLY A 12 -6.70 -1.86 -16.43
N ALA A 13 -7.67 -1.94 -17.35
CA ALA A 13 -8.31 -0.78 -17.96
C ALA A 13 -8.98 0.15 -16.93
N GLU A 14 -9.65 -0.42 -15.94
CA GLU A 14 -10.35 0.30 -14.87
C GLU A 14 -9.59 0.34 -13.54
N GLY A 15 -8.29 -0.01 -13.52
CA GLY A 15 -7.51 -0.01 -12.28
C GLY A 15 -7.79 -1.15 -11.30
N GLN A 16 -8.61 -2.14 -11.66
CA GLN A 16 -8.94 -3.34 -10.87
C GLN A 16 -7.74 -4.21 -10.44
N GLY A 17 -6.55 -4.00 -11.00
CA GLY A 17 -5.33 -4.76 -10.67
C GLY A 17 -5.34 -6.19 -11.21
N ARG A 18 -4.35 -6.98 -10.78
CA ARG A 18 -4.21 -8.43 -11.05
C ARG A 18 -4.19 -8.86 -12.53
N VAL A 19 -3.95 -7.94 -13.47
CA VAL A 19 -3.76 -8.27 -14.89
C VAL A 19 -2.36 -8.86 -15.13
N ARG A 20 -1.33 -8.31 -14.47
CA ARG A 20 0.04 -8.84 -14.52
C ARG A 20 0.70 -8.78 -13.16
N GLY A 21 1.31 -9.89 -12.75
CA GLY A 21 2.08 -9.98 -11.51
C GLY A 21 1.25 -9.70 -10.25
N ASN A 22 1.85 -8.96 -9.32
CA ASN A 22 1.21 -8.48 -8.09
C ASN A 22 0.64 -7.05 -8.21
N ALA A 23 0.30 -6.61 -9.42
CA ALA A 23 -0.26 -5.28 -9.64
C ALA A 23 -1.53 -5.07 -8.79
N THR A 24 -1.49 -4.07 -7.91
CA THR A 24 -2.56 -3.80 -6.96
C THR A 24 -3.75 -3.14 -7.66
N ALA A 25 -4.95 -3.36 -7.10
CA ALA A 25 -6.15 -2.62 -7.50
C ALA A 25 -6.01 -1.14 -7.11
N LEU A 26 -5.82 -0.27 -8.09
CA LEU A 26 -5.69 1.19 -7.94
C LEU A 26 -7.03 1.89 -7.79
N ASN A 27 -8.10 1.30 -8.32
CA ASN A 27 -9.48 1.79 -8.15
C ASN A 27 -10.13 1.31 -6.84
N ASN A 28 -9.39 0.57 -6.00
CA ASN A 28 -9.92 0.04 -4.76
C ASN A 28 -10.33 1.21 -3.83
N PRO A 29 -11.59 1.25 -3.37
CA PRO A 29 -12.13 2.42 -2.69
C PRO A 29 -11.45 2.68 -1.34
N ASP A 30 -11.07 1.63 -0.60
CA ASP A 30 -10.32 1.76 0.65
C ASP A 30 -8.90 2.29 0.40
N PHE A 31 -8.21 1.77 -0.62
CA PHE A 31 -6.90 2.28 -1.00
C PHE A 31 -6.94 3.77 -1.36
N LEU A 32 -7.89 4.20 -2.19
CA LEU A 32 -8.01 5.60 -2.59
C LEU A 32 -8.43 6.49 -1.41
N ALA A 33 -9.31 6.02 -0.53
CA ALA A 33 -9.72 6.78 0.65
C ALA A 33 -8.54 7.10 1.59
N TRP A 34 -7.52 6.23 1.67
CA TRP A 34 -6.46 6.34 2.68
C TRP A 34 -5.11 6.74 2.11
N ALA A 35 -4.85 6.47 0.82
CA ALA A 35 -3.64 6.92 0.16
C ALA A 35 -3.64 8.45 0.06
N SER A 36 -2.54 9.09 0.44
CA SER A 36 -2.34 10.52 0.20
C SER A 36 -1.89 10.76 -1.26
N ASP A 37 -2.10 11.96 -1.77
CA ASP A 37 -1.57 12.34 -3.10
C ASP A 37 -0.04 12.25 -3.12
N ALA A 38 0.62 12.57 -2.01
CA ALA A 38 2.07 12.39 -1.85
C ALA A 38 2.50 10.92 -2.01
N LEU A 39 1.76 9.97 -1.41
CA LEU A 39 2.02 8.54 -1.60
C LEU A 39 1.82 8.12 -3.06
N LEU A 40 0.72 8.56 -3.70
CA LEU A 40 0.44 8.24 -5.10
C LEU A 40 1.53 8.79 -6.02
N GLN A 41 1.84 10.08 -5.90
CA GLN A 41 2.84 10.77 -6.71
C GLN A 41 4.23 10.17 -6.51
N ALA A 42 4.66 9.91 -5.27
CA ALA A 42 5.96 9.31 -5.00
C ALA A 42 6.06 7.88 -5.59
N THR A 43 4.99 7.09 -5.48
CA THR A 43 4.94 5.73 -6.02
C THR A 43 5.00 5.73 -7.55
N ILE A 44 4.28 6.62 -8.23
CA ILE A 44 4.32 6.72 -9.69
C ILE A 44 5.70 7.23 -10.15
N ALA A 45 6.20 8.29 -9.52
CA ALA A 45 7.44 8.92 -9.91
C ALA A 45 8.65 7.97 -9.78
N ARG A 46 8.76 7.27 -8.64
CA ARG A 46 9.95 6.48 -8.28
C ARG A 46 9.77 4.98 -8.47
N GLY A 47 8.53 4.52 -8.62
CA GLY A 47 8.22 3.10 -8.65
C GLY A 47 8.50 2.43 -7.32
N ARG A 48 8.73 1.11 -7.39
CA ARG A 48 9.15 0.28 -6.26
C ARG A 48 10.31 -0.60 -6.71
N ARG A 49 11.52 -0.28 -6.24
CA ARG A 49 12.74 -0.98 -6.68
C ARG A 49 12.64 -2.49 -6.45
N GLY A 50 13.16 -3.29 -7.37
CA GLY A 50 13.09 -4.76 -7.29
C GLY A 50 11.69 -5.34 -7.50
N THR A 51 10.76 -4.57 -8.08
CA THR A 51 9.44 -5.03 -8.50
C THR A 51 9.16 -4.63 -9.96
N GLU A 52 8.09 -5.15 -10.54
CA GLU A 52 7.61 -4.80 -11.88
C GLU A 52 7.06 -3.37 -12.00
N MET A 53 7.01 -2.58 -10.90
CA MET A 53 6.56 -1.19 -10.94
C MET A 53 7.77 -0.24 -11.06
N PRO A 54 8.12 0.22 -12.27
CA PRO A 54 9.26 1.11 -12.47
C PRO A 54 8.95 2.54 -12.02
N GLY A 55 9.99 3.37 -11.93
CA GLY A 55 9.81 4.82 -11.83
C GLY A 55 9.44 5.41 -13.18
N TRP A 56 8.41 6.25 -13.19
CA TRP A 56 7.90 6.85 -14.43
C TRP A 56 8.33 8.30 -14.63
N ALA A 57 8.82 8.97 -13.59
CA ALA A 57 9.33 10.33 -13.70
C ALA A 57 10.64 10.37 -14.51
N ARG A 58 10.87 11.46 -15.23
CA ARG A 58 12.12 11.67 -16.00
C ARG A 58 13.38 11.52 -15.15
N GLU A 59 13.35 11.98 -13.91
CA GLU A 59 14.47 11.86 -12.97
C GLU A 59 14.72 10.40 -12.54
N ALA A 60 13.73 9.52 -12.68
CA ALA A 60 13.85 8.09 -12.46
C ALA A 60 14.08 7.29 -13.77
N GLY A 61 14.32 7.98 -14.89
CA GLY A 61 14.54 7.39 -16.21
C GLY A 61 13.27 7.05 -16.99
N GLY A 62 12.09 7.46 -16.50
CA GLY A 62 10.83 7.30 -17.19
C GLY A 62 10.50 8.47 -18.14
N PRO A 63 9.38 8.39 -18.89
CA PRO A 63 9.04 9.40 -19.89
C PRO A 63 8.29 10.61 -19.34
N LEU A 64 7.72 10.50 -18.12
CA LEU A 64 6.69 11.42 -17.63
C LEU A 64 7.26 12.61 -16.87
N ASP A 65 6.72 13.80 -17.12
CA ASP A 65 7.06 15.00 -16.35
C ASP A 65 6.06 15.29 -15.22
N GLY A 66 6.25 16.41 -14.53
CA GLY A 66 5.42 16.79 -13.39
C GLY A 66 3.95 16.99 -13.75
N ASP A 67 3.63 17.38 -14.98
CA ASP A 67 2.25 17.63 -15.42
C ASP A 67 1.55 16.30 -15.68
N ASP A 68 2.25 15.36 -16.33
CA ASP A 68 1.80 13.98 -16.50
C ASP A 68 1.53 13.30 -15.15
N MET A 69 2.41 13.50 -14.16
CA MET A 69 2.22 12.96 -12.80
C MET A 69 0.92 13.48 -12.17
N ARG A 70 0.67 14.79 -12.24
CA ARG A 70 -0.54 15.39 -11.67
C ARG A 70 -1.78 14.91 -12.40
N ALA A 71 -1.73 14.79 -13.72
CA ALA A 71 -2.83 14.25 -14.53
C ALA A 71 -3.15 12.79 -14.17
N LEU A 72 -2.13 11.96 -13.95
CA LEU A 72 -2.32 10.57 -13.51
C LEU A 72 -2.93 10.48 -12.11
N VAL A 73 -2.44 11.27 -11.15
CA VAL A 73 -3.02 11.30 -9.79
C VAL A 73 -4.48 11.75 -9.85
N ALA A 74 -4.80 12.81 -10.60
CA ALA A 74 -6.17 13.27 -10.78
C ALA A 74 -7.06 12.19 -11.42
N PHE A 75 -6.54 11.44 -12.40
CA PHE A 75 -7.26 10.33 -12.99
C PHE A 75 -7.54 9.21 -11.98
N LEU A 76 -6.56 8.79 -11.18
CA LEU A 76 -6.78 7.80 -10.11
C LEU A 76 -7.84 8.27 -9.11
N ARG A 77 -7.83 9.57 -8.77
CA ARG A 77 -8.82 10.20 -7.90
C ARG A 77 -10.22 10.23 -8.48
N SER A 78 -10.39 10.12 -9.80
CA SER A 78 -11.73 10.05 -10.41
C SER A 78 -12.50 8.76 -10.05
N TRP A 79 -11.80 7.71 -9.60
CA TRP A 79 -12.42 6.50 -9.06
C TRP A 79 -12.74 6.58 -7.57
N GLN A 80 -12.34 7.66 -6.89
CA GLN A 80 -12.54 7.79 -5.46
C GLN A 80 -14.03 7.87 -5.14
N GLN A 81 -14.43 7.07 -4.17
CA GLN A 81 -15.76 7.10 -3.58
C GLN A 81 -15.72 7.84 -2.25
N ASP A 82 -16.88 8.32 -1.79
CA ASP A 82 -17.03 8.93 -0.47
C ASP A 82 -17.07 7.84 0.61
N ILE A 83 -15.89 7.32 0.95
CA ILE A 83 -15.70 6.35 2.03
C ILE A 83 -15.13 7.08 3.25
N PRO A 84 -15.69 6.87 4.45
CA PRO A 84 -15.15 7.45 5.67
C PRO A 84 -13.67 7.15 5.82
N LYS A 85 -12.88 8.21 6.04
CA LYS A 85 -11.48 8.03 6.42
C LYS A 85 -11.42 7.29 7.77
N PRO A 86 -10.56 6.29 7.92
CA PRO A 86 -10.40 5.57 9.16
C PRO A 86 -9.94 6.54 10.25
N PRO A 87 -10.25 6.22 11.51
CA PRO A 87 -9.75 7.01 12.62
C PRO A 87 -8.24 7.18 12.49
N ALA A 88 -7.75 8.37 12.84
CA ALA A 88 -6.31 8.59 12.92
C ALA A 88 -5.70 7.54 13.84
N PRO A 89 -4.53 6.97 13.51
CA PRO A 89 -3.87 6.03 14.38
C PRO A 89 -3.71 6.65 15.77
N PRO A 90 -4.02 5.92 16.85
CA PRO A 90 -3.72 6.40 18.19
C PRO A 90 -2.25 6.74 18.31
N VAL A 91 -1.95 7.91 18.88
CA VAL A 91 -0.56 8.32 19.13
C VAL A 91 0.06 7.33 20.13
N GLY A 92 1.03 6.53 19.68
CA GLY A 92 1.74 5.59 20.53
C GLY A 92 2.92 4.93 19.81
N GLN A 93 4.03 4.74 20.51
CA GLN A 93 5.15 3.96 20.00
C GLN A 93 4.76 2.48 20.04
N GLY A 94 4.68 1.84 18.88
CA GLY A 94 4.56 0.39 18.81
C GLY A 94 5.87 -0.31 19.21
N ASN A 95 5.76 -1.57 19.62
CA ASN A 95 6.89 -2.45 19.90
C ASN A 95 7.16 -3.36 18.69
N ALA A 96 8.24 -3.10 17.96
CA ALA A 96 8.60 -3.87 16.77
C ALA A 96 8.86 -5.37 17.03
N VAL A 97 9.30 -5.75 18.24
CA VAL A 97 9.51 -7.17 18.60
C VAL A 97 8.18 -7.90 18.72
N ARG A 98 7.18 -7.30 19.39
CA ARG A 98 5.81 -7.83 19.43
C ARG A 98 5.17 -7.80 18.05
N GLY A 99 5.39 -6.72 17.29
CA GLY A 99 4.91 -6.57 15.92
C GLY A 99 5.41 -7.67 14.99
N ARG A 100 6.68 -8.08 15.14
CA ARG A 100 7.24 -9.21 14.41
C ARG A 100 6.48 -10.51 14.67
N GLN A 101 6.21 -10.83 15.94
CA GLN A 101 5.48 -12.04 16.30
C GLN A 101 4.08 -12.06 15.70
N LEU A 102 3.36 -10.93 15.78
CA LEU A 102 2.04 -10.77 15.18
C LEU A 102 2.10 -10.92 13.65
N TYR A 103 3.10 -10.31 13.01
CA TYR A 103 3.30 -10.38 11.57
C TYR A 103 3.55 -11.82 11.10
N GLU A 104 4.41 -12.55 11.79
CA GLU A 104 4.74 -13.95 11.50
C GLU A 104 3.50 -14.85 11.57
N MET A 105 2.60 -14.62 12.54
CA MET A 105 1.37 -15.39 12.69
C MET A 105 0.28 -15.01 11.68
N ALA A 106 0.19 -13.74 11.29
CA ALA A 106 -1.01 -13.22 10.63
C ALA A 106 -0.80 -12.71 9.19
N CYS A 107 0.42 -12.31 8.83
CA CYS A 107 0.71 -11.57 7.59
C CYS A 107 1.69 -12.33 6.68
N ALA A 108 2.66 -13.05 7.26
CA ALA A 108 3.75 -13.69 6.54
C ALA A 108 3.30 -14.71 5.48
N ASN A 109 2.16 -15.37 5.66
CA ASN A 109 1.64 -16.34 4.68
C ASN A 109 1.30 -15.71 3.32
N CYS A 110 0.97 -14.41 3.29
CA CYS A 110 0.66 -13.70 2.04
C CYS A 110 1.78 -12.74 1.62
N HIS A 111 2.47 -12.13 2.58
CA HIS A 111 3.48 -11.10 2.34
C HIS A 111 4.92 -11.61 2.48
N GLY A 112 5.12 -12.89 2.77
CA GLY A 112 6.41 -13.50 3.06
C GLY A 112 6.94 -13.17 4.46
N TRP A 113 7.76 -14.06 5.01
CA TRP A 113 8.33 -13.95 6.38
C TRP A 113 9.15 -12.66 6.62
N GLU A 114 9.80 -12.15 5.58
CA GLU A 114 10.55 -10.90 5.63
C GLU A 114 9.85 -9.75 4.90
N GLY A 115 8.56 -9.88 4.58
CA GLY A 115 7.82 -8.82 3.89
C GLY A 115 8.17 -8.64 2.41
N ARG A 116 8.83 -9.61 1.78
CA ARG A 116 9.25 -9.56 0.37
C ARG A 116 8.09 -9.66 -0.63
N GLY A 117 6.88 -9.97 -0.15
CA GLY A 117 5.73 -10.29 -1.00
C GLY A 117 5.83 -11.68 -1.61
N GLU A 118 4.71 -12.18 -2.10
CA GLU A 118 4.65 -13.44 -2.83
C GLU A 118 3.70 -13.29 -4.03
N LEU A 119 4.11 -13.78 -5.18
CA LEU A 119 3.36 -13.67 -6.44
C LEU A 119 1.97 -14.31 -6.29
N GLY A 120 0.93 -13.59 -6.69
CA GLY A 120 -0.47 -14.00 -6.59
C GLY A 120 -1.08 -13.83 -5.19
N LYS A 121 -0.27 -13.68 -4.13
CA LYS A 121 -0.77 -13.60 -2.74
C LYS A 121 -0.78 -12.17 -2.21
N GLY A 122 0.37 -11.51 -2.17
CA GLY A 122 0.51 -10.22 -1.51
C GLY A 122 1.71 -9.41 -2.00
N PRO A 123 1.60 -8.07 -2.06
CA PRO A 123 2.70 -7.21 -2.44
C PRO A 123 3.82 -7.21 -1.38
N ALA A 124 5.02 -6.79 -1.80
CA ALA A 124 6.12 -6.53 -0.88
C ALA A 124 5.79 -5.37 0.07
N LEU A 125 6.00 -5.58 1.36
CA LEU A 125 5.82 -4.61 2.43
C LEU A 125 7.15 -4.04 2.93
N ASN A 126 8.25 -4.80 2.77
CA ASN A 126 9.60 -4.36 3.15
C ASN A 126 10.28 -3.50 2.08
N ASN A 127 9.54 -3.09 1.03
CA ASN A 127 10.10 -2.28 -0.04
C ASN A 127 10.43 -0.88 0.48
N PRO A 128 11.68 -0.42 0.39
CA PRO A 128 12.09 0.85 0.99
C PRO A 128 11.52 2.09 0.30
N ASP A 129 11.14 2.01 -0.99
CA ASP A 129 10.47 3.13 -1.67
C ASP A 129 9.01 3.25 -1.22
N PHE A 130 8.35 2.11 -1.03
CA PHE A 130 7.01 2.06 -0.43
C PHE A 130 7.02 2.59 1.01
N LEU A 131 7.91 2.09 1.88
CA LEU A 131 7.98 2.53 3.27
C LEU A 131 8.35 4.02 3.38
N ALA A 132 9.19 4.54 2.48
CA ALA A 132 9.51 5.97 2.50
C ALA A 132 8.37 6.87 1.98
N ALA A 133 7.41 6.34 1.22
CA ALA A 133 6.28 7.10 0.67
C ALA A 133 5.00 6.95 1.50
N ALA A 134 4.77 5.79 2.11
CA ALA A 134 3.61 5.52 2.95
C ALA A 134 3.84 6.12 4.35
N ASP A 135 2.92 6.94 4.83
CA ASP A 135 2.90 7.41 6.21
C ASP A 135 2.27 6.38 7.17
N ASP A 136 2.40 6.61 8.47
CA ASP A 136 1.87 5.71 9.49
C ASP A 136 0.34 5.65 9.47
N THR A 137 -0.34 6.72 9.03
CA THR A 137 -1.80 6.72 8.93
C THR A 137 -2.25 5.73 7.86
N PHE A 138 -1.61 5.71 6.70
CA PHE A 138 -1.89 4.77 5.63
C PHE A 138 -1.58 3.33 6.03
N LEU A 139 -0.43 3.09 6.66
CA LEU A 139 -0.03 1.76 7.13
C LEU A 139 -1.01 1.23 8.17
N TRP A 140 -1.32 2.03 9.18
CA TRP A 140 -2.24 1.67 10.24
C TRP A 140 -3.64 1.40 9.70
N ALA A 141 -4.18 2.29 8.86
CA ALA A 141 -5.48 2.13 8.20
C ALA A 141 -5.56 0.82 7.43
N THR A 142 -4.53 0.52 6.61
CA THR A 142 -4.48 -0.71 5.82
C THR A 142 -4.45 -1.96 6.69
N LEU A 143 -3.69 -1.94 7.79
CA LEU A 143 -3.60 -3.06 8.72
C LEU A 143 -4.91 -3.24 9.49
N ALA A 144 -5.46 -2.17 10.04
CA ALA A 144 -6.67 -2.19 10.85
C ALA A 144 -7.91 -2.60 10.03
N CYS A 145 -8.12 -1.92 8.90
CA CYS A 145 -9.36 -1.98 8.13
C CYS A 145 -9.28 -2.89 6.90
N GLY A 146 -8.09 -3.36 6.53
CA GLY A 146 -7.93 -4.22 5.35
C GLY A 146 -8.22 -3.48 4.04
N ARG A 147 -8.52 -4.21 2.96
CA ARG A 147 -9.01 -3.64 1.69
C ARG A 147 -10.11 -4.52 1.16
N ARG A 148 -11.31 -3.95 0.97
CA ARG A 148 -12.46 -4.67 0.45
C ARG A 148 -12.15 -5.27 -0.91
N GLU A 149 -12.84 -6.36 -1.24
CA GLU A 149 -12.66 -7.09 -2.51
C GLU A 149 -11.23 -7.61 -2.72
N THR A 150 -10.46 -7.75 -1.64
CA THR A 150 -9.16 -8.40 -1.64
C THR A 150 -9.07 -9.40 -0.49
N PRO A 151 -8.13 -10.35 -0.53
CA PRO A 151 -7.83 -11.23 0.61
C PRO A 151 -7.26 -10.51 1.85
N MET A 152 -6.97 -9.20 1.77
CA MET A 152 -6.51 -8.40 2.90
C MET A 152 -7.70 -7.96 3.75
N PHE A 153 -8.31 -8.88 4.48
CA PHE A 153 -9.42 -8.58 5.38
C PHE A 153 -9.00 -7.67 6.55
N PRO A 154 -9.95 -6.93 7.17
CA PRO A 154 -9.70 -6.19 8.40
C PRO A 154 -9.01 -7.05 9.47
N SER A 155 -8.22 -6.43 10.33
CA SER A 155 -7.59 -7.12 11.45
C SER A 155 -7.82 -6.48 12.81
N LEU A 156 -8.35 -5.25 12.84
CA LEU A 156 -8.78 -4.60 14.06
C LEU A 156 -10.06 -5.27 14.60
N ARG A 157 -10.08 -5.48 15.91
CA ARG A 157 -11.21 -6.04 16.65
C ARG A 157 -12.49 -5.29 16.34
N GLY A 158 -13.57 -6.04 16.08
CA GLY A 158 -14.90 -5.49 15.80
C GLY A 158 -15.17 -5.11 14.33
N LEU A 159 -14.18 -5.19 13.43
CA LEU A 159 -14.37 -4.89 12.00
C LEU A 159 -14.66 -6.14 11.12
N GLY A 160 -15.04 -7.27 11.73
CA GLY A 160 -15.49 -8.47 10.98
C GLY A 160 -14.40 -9.35 10.34
N GLY A 161 -13.12 -9.07 10.60
CA GLY A 161 -12.01 -9.94 10.18
C GLY A 161 -11.78 -11.15 11.09
N VAL A 162 -11.12 -12.19 10.60
CA VAL A 162 -10.73 -13.34 11.45
C VAL A 162 -9.73 -12.92 12.53
N ARG A 163 -8.87 -11.96 12.20
CA ARG A 163 -7.92 -11.35 13.13
C ARG A 163 -8.66 -10.31 13.98
N GLN A 164 -8.38 -10.29 15.28
CA GLN A 164 -9.09 -9.47 16.28
C GLN A 164 -8.10 -8.67 17.14
N PHE A 165 -7.14 -8.03 16.49
CA PHE A 165 -6.10 -7.23 17.13
C PHE A 165 -6.68 -5.97 17.79
N THR A 166 -6.05 -5.56 18.89
CA THR A 166 -6.23 -4.26 19.53
C THR A 166 -5.50 -3.18 18.74
N GLU A 167 -5.85 -1.91 18.97
CA GLU A 167 -5.15 -0.78 18.35
C GLU A 167 -3.65 -0.77 18.70
N ALA A 168 -3.29 -1.16 19.91
CA ALA A 168 -1.90 -1.28 20.35
C ALA A 168 -1.13 -2.36 19.55
N GLU A 169 -1.77 -3.49 19.24
CA GLU A 169 -1.18 -4.54 18.40
C GLU A 169 -1.06 -4.09 16.93
N ILE A 170 -1.98 -3.27 16.42
CA ILE A 170 -1.80 -2.62 15.11
C ILE A 170 -0.60 -1.66 15.13
N ASN A 171 -0.43 -0.88 16.21
CA ASN A 171 0.75 -0.02 16.38
C ASN A 171 2.05 -0.82 16.42
N ASP A 172 2.05 -1.98 17.09
CA ASP A 172 3.19 -2.91 17.11
C ASP A 172 3.53 -3.38 15.68
N LEU A 173 2.52 -3.76 14.88
CA LEU A 173 2.70 -4.13 13.47
C LEU A 173 3.28 -2.98 12.64
N VAL A 174 2.79 -1.75 12.79
CA VAL A 174 3.35 -0.56 12.12
C VAL A 174 4.81 -0.37 12.51
N ALA A 175 5.14 -0.46 13.80
CA ALA A 175 6.52 -0.37 14.28
C ALA A 175 7.43 -1.45 13.67
N TYR A 176 6.92 -2.66 13.50
CA TYR A 176 7.65 -3.72 12.81
C TYR A 176 7.87 -3.44 11.32
N LEU A 177 6.85 -2.97 10.58
CA LEU A 177 7.04 -2.57 9.18
C LEU A 177 8.09 -1.45 9.05
N ARG A 178 8.08 -0.49 9.98
CA ARG A 178 9.07 0.59 10.04
C ARG A 178 10.48 0.10 10.36
N SER A 179 10.63 -1.04 11.02
CA SER A 179 11.96 -1.62 11.27
C SER A 179 12.71 -2.02 9.99
N TRP A 180 12.00 -2.21 8.87
CA TRP A 180 12.60 -2.46 7.55
C TRP A 180 12.98 -1.17 6.81
N GLN A 181 12.51 -0.02 7.27
CA GLN A 181 12.85 1.26 6.65
C GLN A 181 14.32 1.57 6.92
N ARG A 182 15.12 1.58 5.86
CA ARG A 182 16.52 1.96 5.93
C ARG A 182 16.65 3.49 5.88
N PRO A 183 17.61 4.09 6.61
CA PRO A 183 18.02 5.46 6.37
C PRO A 183 18.38 5.63 4.89
N ARG A 184 17.99 6.76 4.31
CA ARG A 184 18.36 7.11 2.93
C ARG A 184 19.82 7.54 2.85
#